data_AF-A0A378SZ17-F1
#
_entry.id   AF-A0A378SZ17-F1
#
_cell.length_a   1.000
_cell.length_b   1.000
_cell.length_c   1.000
_cell.angle_alpha   90.00
_cell.angle_beta   90.00
_cell.angle_gamma   90.00
#
_symmetry.space_group_name_H-M   'P 1'
#
loop_
_entity.id
_entity.type
_entity.pdbx_description
1 polymer ?
#
loop_
_entity_poly.entity_id
_entity_poly.type
_entity_poly.pdbx_seq_one_letter_code
_entity_poly.pdbx_strand_id
1 'polypeptide(L)'
;MSEWEAFVCCTCYRDGRATKPPCSPDELMINHHGIVTLKRSKNPGQDPDDLWNWRVGDRDDLAGRACAHPWMHLVDEIFYWPGSFSHSASYPTVERLVSGSDYRNLNEAIHSPPQYEYASGGIWLTATQAAEILAELTSLRAKSSDDLDVADVHFLEVLARLLTASTRTGNPIINHYNGVGDDSGW
;
A
#
# COMPACT_ATOMS: atom_id res chain seq x y z
N MET A 1 13.89 -0.18 -14.16
CA MET A 1 13.84 -1.15 -13.04
C MET A 1 12.39 -1.25 -12.64
N SER A 2 11.91 -2.46 -12.38
CA SER A 2 10.52 -2.63 -12.00
C SER A 2 10.36 -2.49 -10.50
N GLU A 3 9.61 -1.48 -10.08
CA GLU A 3 9.47 -1.12 -8.66
C GLU A 3 8.04 -1.42 -8.23
N TRP A 4 7.89 -2.03 -7.06
CA TRP A 4 6.60 -2.18 -6.41
C TRP A 4 6.48 -1.10 -5.34
N GLU A 5 5.40 -0.34 -5.38
CA GLU A 5 5.08 0.70 -4.41
C GLU A 5 3.86 0.27 -3.61
N ALA A 6 4.00 0.25 -2.29
CA ALA A 6 2.90 -0.01 -1.37
C ALA A 6 2.58 1.27 -0.60
N PHE A 7 1.32 1.70 -0.65
CA PHE A 7 0.88 2.95 -0.03
C PHE A 7 -0.55 2.88 0.49
N VAL A 8 -0.90 3.77 1.43
CA VAL A 8 -2.28 3.92 1.92
C VAL A 8 -3.02 4.93 1.07
N CYS A 9 -4.16 4.55 0.49
CA CYS A 9 -4.91 5.40 -0.44
C CYS A 9 -6.20 5.96 0.17
N CYS A 10 -6.45 7.26 0.02
CA CYS A 10 -7.67 7.88 0.50
C CYS A 10 -8.94 7.31 -0.16
N THR A 11 -9.90 6.88 0.66
CA THR A 11 -11.25 6.49 0.22
C THR A 11 -12.35 7.46 0.68
N CYS A 12 -11.99 8.50 1.44
CA CYS A 12 -12.94 9.44 2.05
C CYS A 12 -13.75 10.28 1.04
N TYR A 13 -13.32 10.39 -0.22
CA TYR A 13 -14.05 11.13 -1.26
C TYR A 13 -15.39 10.48 -1.60
N ARG A 14 -15.44 9.14 -1.64
CA ARG A 14 -16.69 8.38 -1.81
C ARG A 14 -17.74 8.79 -0.78
N ASP A 15 -17.29 9.06 0.45
CA ASP A 15 -18.15 9.34 1.58
C ASP A 15 -18.37 10.86 1.80
N GLY A 16 -17.92 11.71 0.86
CA GLY A 16 -18.06 13.17 0.93
C GLY A 16 -17.21 13.83 2.03
N ARG A 17 -16.17 13.14 2.52
CA ARG A 17 -15.29 13.58 3.62
C ARG A 17 -13.92 14.06 3.15
N ALA A 18 -13.74 14.16 1.83
CA ALA A 18 -12.51 14.62 1.21
C ALA A 18 -12.71 15.97 0.51
N THR A 19 -11.62 16.69 0.28
CA THR A 19 -11.56 17.85 -0.61
C THR A 19 -11.84 17.43 -2.06
N LYS A 20 -12.08 18.39 -2.95
CA LYS A 20 -12.29 18.11 -4.36
C LYS A 20 -10.97 17.68 -5.03
N PRO A 21 -10.96 16.62 -5.86
CA PRO A 21 -9.79 16.24 -6.66
C PRO A 21 -9.37 17.35 -7.64
N PRO A 22 -8.09 17.38 -8.06
CA PRO A 22 -7.56 18.39 -8.99
C PRO A 22 -8.01 18.18 -10.45
N CYS A 23 -8.73 17.09 -10.75
CA CYS A 23 -9.25 16.79 -12.09
C CYS A 23 -10.76 17.05 -12.19
N SER A 24 -11.29 17.14 -13.41
CA SER A 24 -12.73 17.33 -13.62
C SER A 24 -13.51 16.07 -13.19
N PRO A 25 -14.67 16.21 -12.51
CA PRO A 25 -15.52 15.07 -12.16
C PRO A 25 -15.88 14.17 -13.35
N ASP A 26 -15.99 14.72 -14.55
CA ASP A 26 -16.31 13.95 -15.76
C ASP A 26 -15.18 13.01 -16.21
N GLU A 27 -13.95 13.28 -15.77
CA GLU A 27 -12.76 12.47 -16.07
C GLU A 27 -12.52 11.39 -15.02
N LEU A 28 -13.17 11.48 -13.87
CA LEU A 28 -12.89 10.66 -12.70
C LEU A 28 -13.88 9.51 -12.56
N MET A 29 -13.38 8.39 -12.05
CA MET A 29 -14.22 7.31 -11.53
C MET A 29 -13.79 6.98 -10.10
N ILE A 30 -14.75 6.44 -9.35
CA ILE A 30 -14.51 5.85 -8.04
C ILE A 30 -14.69 4.34 -8.24
N ASN A 31 -13.66 3.56 -7.96
CA ASN A 31 -13.79 2.11 -8.02
C ASN A 31 -14.62 1.59 -6.83
N HIS A 32 -14.98 0.31 -6.81
CA HIS A 32 -15.82 -0.23 -5.74
C HIS A 32 -15.14 -0.16 -4.35
N HIS A 33 -13.82 -0.03 -4.31
CA HIS A 33 -13.01 0.20 -3.11
C HIS A 33 -13.00 1.65 -2.62
N GLY A 34 -13.59 2.60 -3.36
CA GLY A 34 -13.63 4.01 -2.99
C GLY A 34 -12.42 4.82 -3.47
N ILE A 35 -11.53 4.22 -4.27
CA ILE A 35 -10.35 4.88 -4.82
C ILE A 35 -10.74 5.72 -6.03
N VAL A 36 -10.33 6.99 -6.03
CA VAL A 36 -10.50 7.89 -7.16
C VAL A 36 -9.39 7.64 -8.19
N THR A 37 -9.71 7.56 -9.47
CA THR A 37 -8.73 7.48 -10.58
C THR A 37 -9.33 8.08 -11.85
N LEU A 38 -8.54 8.30 -12.90
CA LEU A 38 -9.08 8.71 -14.19
C LEU A 38 -9.79 7.53 -14.88
N LYS A 39 -10.95 7.79 -15.49
CA LYS A 39 -11.68 6.81 -16.32
C LYS A 39 -10.83 6.21 -17.44
N ARG A 40 -9.88 6.98 -17.95
CA ARG A 40 -8.98 6.59 -19.05
C ARG A 40 -7.70 5.91 -18.59
N SER A 41 -7.41 5.96 -17.29
CA SER A 41 -6.18 5.41 -16.74
C SER A 41 -6.21 3.88 -16.85
N LYS A 42 -5.06 3.30 -17.19
CA LYS A 42 -4.81 1.85 -17.20
C LYS A 42 -3.80 1.43 -16.12
N ASN A 43 -3.06 2.38 -15.56
CA ASN A 43 -2.16 2.20 -14.41
C ASN A 43 -1.99 3.56 -13.68
N PRO A 44 -1.59 3.60 -12.39
CA PRO A 44 -1.48 4.82 -11.60
C PRO A 44 -0.44 5.78 -12.17
N GLY A 45 0.60 5.28 -12.86
CA GLY A 45 1.59 6.09 -13.54
C GLY A 45 1.03 6.91 -14.72
N GLN A 46 -0.21 6.64 -15.16
CA GLN A 46 -0.93 7.48 -16.13
C GLN A 46 -1.80 8.56 -15.46
N ASP A 47 -1.98 8.49 -14.15
CA ASP A 47 -2.68 9.54 -13.42
C ASP A 47 -1.73 10.74 -13.23
N PRO A 48 -2.19 12.00 -13.39
CA PRO A 48 -1.36 13.18 -13.18
C PRO A 48 -0.80 13.24 -11.75
N ASP A 49 0.42 13.75 -11.60
CA ASP A 49 1.09 13.92 -10.30
C ASP A 49 0.21 14.62 -9.27
N ASP A 50 -0.56 15.64 -9.67
CA ASP A 50 -1.47 16.33 -8.74
C ASP A 50 -2.59 15.41 -8.24
N LEU A 51 -3.14 14.54 -9.10
CA LEU A 51 -4.15 13.56 -8.68
C LEU A 51 -3.54 12.47 -7.80
N TRP A 52 -2.33 12.01 -8.13
CA TRP A 52 -1.55 11.15 -7.26
C TRP A 52 -1.38 11.79 -5.87
N ASN A 53 -0.69 12.93 -5.81
CA ASN A 53 -0.41 13.68 -4.58
C ASN A 53 -1.65 13.97 -3.75
N TRP A 54 -2.78 14.29 -4.40
CA TRP A 54 -4.06 14.47 -3.72
C TRP A 54 -4.54 13.17 -3.04
N ARG A 55 -4.48 12.02 -3.71
CA ARG A 55 -4.91 10.72 -3.17
C ARG A 55 -4.03 10.23 -2.02
N VAL A 56 -2.71 10.35 -2.19
CA VAL A 56 -1.73 9.79 -1.26
C VAL A 56 -1.36 10.75 -0.13
N GLY A 57 -1.53 12.06 -0.32
CA GLY A 57 -1.21 13.06 0.71
C GLY A 57 0.28 13.40 0.81
N ASP A 58 1.02 13.25 -0.29
CA ASP A 58 2.49 13.39 -0.38
C ASP A 58 3.01 14.84 -0.26
N ARG A 59 2.15 15.85 -0.38
CA ARG A 59 2.58 17.25 -0.23
C ARG A 59 2.47 17.71 1.22
N ASP A 60 3.51 18.37 1.74
CA ASP A 60 3.47 19.09 3.03
C ASP A 60 2.36 20.16 3.09
N ASP A 61 1.85 20.57 1.94
CA ASP A 61 0.67 21.43 1.83
C ASP A 61 -0.63 20.64 2.08
N LEU A 62 -1.19 20.83 3.27
CA LEU A 62 -2.49 20.28 3.67
C LEU A 62 -3.64 20.72 2.75
N ALA A 63 -3.52 21.85 2.03
CA ALA A 63 -4.58 22.35 1.14
C ALA A 63 -4.76 21.49 -0.12
N GLY A 64 -3.74 20.71 -0.51
CA GLY A 64 -3.75 19.85 -1.69
C GLY A 64 -4.14 18.39 -1.43
N ARG A 65 -4.37 17.98 -0.17
CA ARG A 65 -4.62 16.58 0.19
C ARG A 65 -6.11 16.22 0.11
N ALA A 66 -6.40 14.97 -0.20
CA ALA A 66 -7.77 14.45 -0.20
C ALA A 66 -8.42 14.59 1.18
N CYS A 67 -7.73 14.28 2.27
CA CYS A 67 -8.35 14.30 3.60
C CYS A 67 -7.42 14.91 4.66
N ALA A 68 -8.04 15.53 5.68
CA ALA A 68 -7.36 16.15 6.81
C ALA A 68 -6.99 15.17 7.93
N HIS A 69 -7.13 13.85 7.73
CA HIS A 69 -6.71 12.89 8.75
C HIS A 69 -5.20 13.08 9.04
N PRO A 70 -4.79 13.23 10.31
CA PRO A 70 -3.39 13.42 10.68
C PRO A 70 -2.48 12.25 10.34
N TRP A 71 -3.04 11.12 9.88
CA TRP A 71 -2.33 9.90 9.50
C TRP A 71 -2.49 9.58 8.00
N MET A 72 -3.07 10.49 7.22
CA MET A 72 -3.02 10.48 5.75
C MET A 72 -1.67 10.98 5.23
N HIS A 73 -0.60 10.71 5.99
CA HIS A 73 0.73 10.81 5.43
C HIS A 73 0.93 9.52 4.65
N LEU A 74 1.14 9.68 3.36
CA LEU A 74 1.71 8.65 2.53
C LEU A 74 2.89 8.03 3.30
N VAL A 75 2.80 6.74 3.58
CA VAL A 75 4.00 5.95 3.81
C VAL A 75 4.41 5.53 2.40
N ASP A 76 5.14 6.41 1.71
CA ASP A 76 5.70 6.12 0.39
C ASP A 76 6.96 5.34 0.68
N GLU A 77 6.85 4.04 0.62
CA GLU A 77 8.02 3.20 0.77
C GLU A 77 8.05 2.29 -0.44
N ILE A 78 9.10 2.49 -1.25
CA ILE A 78 9.49 1.55 -2.29
C ILE A 78 9.80 0.26 -1.53
N PHE A 79 8.83 -0.64 -1.57
CA PHE A 79 8.81 -1.82 -0.73
C PHE A 79 8.83 -3.04 -1.66
N TYR A 80 9.98 -3.73 -1.69
CA TYR A 80 10.10 -4.94 -2.47
C TYR A 80 9.32 -6.07 -1.80
N TRP A 81 8.11 -6.30 -2.32
CA TRP A 81 7.18 -7.28 -1.79
C TRP A 81 7.63 -8.73 -2.08
N PRO A 82 7.67 -9.65 -1.09
CA PRO A 82 8.15 -11.03 -1.27
C PRO A 82 7.39 -11.87 -2.29
N GLY A 83 6.11 -11.57 -2.54
CA GLY A 83 5.37 -12.25 -3.61
C GLY A 83 5.53 -11.63 -5.00
N SER A 84 6.41 -10.62 -5.16
CA SER A 84 6.78 -10.09 -6.47
C SER A 84 7.52 -11.17 -7.28
N PHE A 85 7.06 -11.40 -8.52
CA PHE A 85 7.68 -12.34 -9.45
C PHE A 85 9.14 -12.01 -9.81
N SER A 86 9.62 -10.79 -9.53
CA SER A 86 10.89 -10.26 -10.06
C SER A 86 12.02 -10.08 -9.04
N HIS A 87 11.89 -10.54 -7.78
CA HIS A 87 13.00 -10.38 -6.84
C HIS A 87 13.31 -11.54 -5.90
N SER A 88 14.62 -11.64 -5.65
CA SER A 88 15.36 -12.67 -4.91
C SER A 88 15.97 -12.12 -3.59
N ALA A 89 15.62 -10.90 -3.19
CA ALA A 89 15.92 -10.37 -1.85
C ALA A 89 14.84 -10.91 -0.90
N SER A 90 15.07 -12.13 -0.40
CA SER A 90 14.23 -12.74 0.62
C SER A 90 14.41 -12.00 1.94
N TYR A 91 13.38 -12.05 2.79
CA TYR A 91 13.48 -11.73 4.22
C TYR A 91 13.52 -13.05 4.98
N PRO A 92 14.62 -13.83 4.84
CA PRO A 92 14.63 -15.25 5.17
C PRO A 92 14.36 -15.49 6.65
N THR A 93 14.76 -14.56 7.52
CA THR A 93 14.50 -14.69 8.95
C THR A 93 13.03 -14.48 9.24
N VAL A 94 12.43 -13.42 8.69
CA VAL A 94 11.00 -13.16 8.83
C VAL A 94 10.16 -14.29 8.21
N GLU A 95 10.46 -14.72 6.99
CA GLU A 95 9.77 -15.82 6.30
C GLU A 95 9.80 -17.11 7.14
N ARG A 96 10.95 -17.46 7.71
CA ARG A 96 11.09 -18.61 8.59
C ARG A 96 10.27 -18.45 9.87
N LEU A 97 10.28 -17.26 10.48
CA LEU A 97 9.55 -17.00 11.72
C LEU A 97 8.04 -17.10 11.51
N VAL A 98 7.51 -16.58 10.40
CA VAL A 98 6.06 -16.61 10.11
C VAL A 98 5.60 -17.98 9.61
N SER A 99 6.44 -18.74 8.91
CA SER A 99 6.11 -20.08 8.43
C SER A 99 5.98 -21.12 9.56
N GLY A 100 6.65 -20.89 10.70
CA GLY A 100 6.71 -21.82 11.83
C GLY A 100 5.82 -21.47 13.02
N SER A 101 4.90 -20.51 12.91
CA SER A 101 4.20 -19.91 14.05
C SER A 101 2.71 -19.65 13.79
N ASP A 102 2.00 -19.15 14.81
CA ASP A 102 0.57 -18.79 14.74
C ASP A 102 0.29 -17.48 13.98
N TYR A 103 1.28 -16.89 13.28
CA TYR A 103 1.15 -15.62 12.53
C TYR A 103 0.52 -15.83 11.15
N ARG A 104 -0.67 -16.43 11.12
CA ARG A 104 -1.35 -16.83 9.89
C ARG A 104 -1.68 -15.64 8.99
N ASN A 105 -2.23 -14.56 9.53
CA ASN A 105 -2.64 -13.42 8.71
C ASN A 105 -1.44 -12.68 8.13
N LEU A 106 -0.36 -12.54 8.92
CA LEU A 106 0.90 -11.98 8.45
C LEU A 106 1.52 -12.86 7.36
N ASN A 107 1.55 -14.18 7.55
CA ASN A 107 2.04 -15.11 6.53
C ASN A 107 1.21 -15.05 5.24
N GLU A 108 -0.12 -15.00 5.34
CA GLU A 108 -0.99 -14.84 4.18
C GLU A 108 -0.75 -13.48 3.48
N ALA A 109 -0.61 -12.39 4.23
CA ALA A 109 -0.41 -11.05 3.68
C ALA A 109 0.89 -10.93 2.86
N ILE A 110 2.01 -11.45 3.37
CA ILE A 110 3.30 -11.34 2.68
C ILE A 110 3.38 -12.18 1.41
N HIS A 111 2.56 -13.24 1.29
CA HIS A 111 2.56 -14.14 0.15
C HIS A 111 1.37 -13.94 -0.81
N SER A 112 0.34 -13.19 -0.40
CA SER A 112 -0.85 -12.99 -1.23
C SER A 112 -0.66 -11.89 -2.26
N PRO A 113 -0.82 -12.18 -3.56
CA PRO A 113 -0.74 -11.17 -4.60
C PRO A 113 -1.83 -10.11 -4.43
N PRO A 114 -1.53 -8.85 -4.80
CA PRO A 114 -2.55 -7.81 -4.78
C PRO A 114 -3.66 -8.16 -5.76
N GLN A 115 -4.89 -7.80 -5.39
CA GLN A 115 -6.06 -8.00 -6.23
C GLN A 115 -6.13 -6.88 -7.26
N TYR A 116 -5.55 -7.11 -8.43
CA TYR A 116 -5.58 -6.16 -9.54
C TYR A 116 -6.96 -6.10 -10.17
N GLU A 117 -7.74 -5.14 -9.72
CA GLU A 117 -9.06 -4.90 -10.28
C GLU A 117 -9.11 -3.62 -11.14
N TYR A 118 -8.15 -2.71 -10.97
CA TYR A 118 -8.18 -1.40 -11.62
C TYR A 118 -6.80 -0.83 -11.93
N ALA A 119 -6.82 0.17 -12.81
CA ALA A 119 -5.70 1.03 -13.12
C ALA A 119 -5.08 1.71 -11.90
N SER A 120 -5.78 1.88 -10.79
CA SER A 120 -5.21 2.48 -9.58
C SER A 120 -4.26 1.56 -8.79
N GLY A 121 -3.93 0.37 -9.32
CA GLY A 121 -3.26 -0.70 -8.58
C GLY A 121 -4.26 -1.65 -7.94
N GLY A 122 -3.75 -2.68 -7.27
CA GLY A 122 -4.57 -3.65 -6.56
C GLY A 122 -4.63 -3.36 -5.08
N ILE A 123 -5.79 -3.61 -4.44
CA ILE A 123 -5.79 -3.69 -2.97
C ILE A 123 -4.90 -4.86 -2.59
N TRP A 124 -3.92 -4.56 -1.76
CA TRP A 124 -3.16 -5.59 -1.07
C TRP A 124 -3.85 -5.96 0.24
N LEU A 125 -4.19 -4.97 1.07
CA LEU A 125 -4.84 -5.18 2.37
C LEU A 125 -5.94 -4.15 2.64
N THR A 126 -7.08 -4.62 3.12
CA THR A 126 -8.11 -3.74 3.71
C THR A 126 -7.67 -3.24 5.08
N ALA A 127 -8.28 -2.16 5.58
CA ALA A 127 -7.95 -1.63 6.92
C ALA A 127 -8.25 -2.64 8.05
N THR A 128 -9.27 -3.49 7.90
CA THR A 128 -9.57 -4.55 8.88
C THR A 128 -8.45 -5.59 8.91
N GLN A 129 -8.04 -6.09 7.74
CA GLN A 129 -6.91 -7.02 7.64
C GLN A 129 -5.62 -6.38 8.18
N ALA A 130 -5.40 -5.10 7.89
CA ALA A 130 -4.22 -4.38 8.37
C ALA A 130 -4.13 -4.36 9.91
N ALA A 131 -5.26 -4.20 10.60
CA ALA A 131 -5.31 -4.22 12.06
C ALA A 131 -4.98 -5.60 12.65
N GLU A 132 -5.50 -6.67 12.03
CA GLU A 132 -5.24 -8.05 12.44
C GLU A 132 -3.76 -8.41 12.25
N ILE A 133 -3.19 -8.05 11.10
CA ILE A 133 -1.79 -8.29 10.77
C ILE A 133 -0.87 -7.45 11.68
N LEU A 134 -1.24 -6.22 12.01
CA LEU A 134 -0.45 -5.37 12.91
C LEU A 134 -0.32 -5.99 14.31
N ALA A 135 -1.37 -6.66 14.79
CA ALA A 135 -1.34 -7.36 16.07
C ALA A 135 -0.38 -8.56 16.05
N GLU A 136 -0.39 -9.34 14.97
CA GLU A 136 0.56 -10.45 14.75
C GLU A 136 2.00 -9.94 14.63
N LEU A 137 2.22 -8.90 13.82
CA LEU A 137 3.52 -8.26 13.64
C LEU A 137 4.10 -7.72 14.95
N THR A 138 3.26 -7.10 15.78
CA THR A 138 3.67 -6.61 17.12
C THR A 138 4.09 -7.78 18.01
N SER A 139 3.34 -8.88 17.97
CA SER A 139 3.64 -10.10 18.72
C SER A 139 4.93 -10.78 18.24
N LEU A 140 5.16 -10.81 16.92
CA LEU A 140 6.39 -11.30 16.31
C LEU A 140 7.60 -10.48 16.78
N ARG A 141 7.53 -9.15 16.71
CA ARG A 141 8.62 -8.26 17.16
C ARG A 141 8.93 -8.42 18.64
N ALA A 142 7.92 -8.64 19.49
CA ALA A 142 8.13 -8.85 20.91
C ALA A 142 8.84 -10.18 21.24
N LYS A 143 8.71 -11.20 20.39
CA LYS A 143 9.34 -12.53 20.59
C LYS A 143 10.66 -12.69 19.85
N SER A 144 10.91 -11.89 18.83
CA SER A 144 12.12 -11.96 18.02
C SER A 144 13.23 -11.16 18.71
N SER A 145 14.04 -11.82 19.54
CA SER A 145 15.19 -11.18 20.20
C SER A 145 16.34 -11.01 19.20
N ASP A 146 16.70 -9.76 18.92
CA ASP A 146 17.98 -9.17 18.44
C ASP A 146 18.78 -9.78 17.27
N ASP A 147 18.40 -10.90 16.65
CA ASP A 147 19.16 -11.51 15.52
C ASP A 147 18.50 -11.32 14.14
N LEU A 148 17.78 -10.21 13.93
CA LEU A 148 17.27 -9.86 12.61
C LEU A 148 18.35 -9.18 11.77
N ASP A 149 18.47 -9.55 10.50
CA ASP A 149 19.32 -8.81 9.59
C ASP A 149 18.73 -7.42 9.26
N VAL A 150 19.55 -6.54 8.69
CA VAL A 150 19.13 -5.16 8.40
C VAL A 150 17.95 -5.11 7.42
N ALA A 151 17.84 -6.09 6.51
CA ALA A 151 16.75 -6.13 5.54
C ALA A 151 15.43 -6.58 6.19
N ASP A 152 15.46 -7.61 7.05
CA ASP A 152 14.34 -8.08 7.87
C ASP A 152 13.85 -6.95 8.79
N VAL A 153 14.76 -6.22 9.46
CA VAL A 153 14.39 -5.07 10.31
C VAL A 153 13.69 -4.00 9.49
N HIS A 154 14.28 -3.61 8.36
CA HIS A 154 13.70 -2.59 7.49
C HIS A 154 12.32 -3.01 6.97
N PHE A 155 12.16 -4.27 6.55
CA PHE A 155 10.87 -4.84 6.15
C PHE A 155 9.82 -4.71 7.23
N LEU A 156 10.12 -5.15 8.46
CA LEU A 156 9.16 -5.12 9.57
C LEU A 156 8.78 -3.70 9.95
N GLU A 157 9.72 -2.75 9.86
CA GLU A 157 9.46 -1.33 10.15
C GLU A 157 8.57 -0.69 9.10
N VAL A 158 8.87 -0.90 7.81
CA VAL A 158 8.06 -0.39 6.69
C VAL A 158 6.65 -0.98 6.75
N LEU A 159 6.53 -2.30 6.91
CA LEU A 159 5.23 -2.97 7.03
C LEU A 159 4.44 -2.45 8.24
N ALA A 160 5.08 -2.27 9.40
CA ALA A 160 4.43 -1.72 10.59
C ALA A 160 3.87 -0.31 10.35
N ARG A 161 4.62 0.54 9.63
CA ARG A 161 4.17 1.90 9.28
C ARG A 161 2.93 1.86 8.38
N LEU A 162 2.94 1.05 7.33
CA LEU A 162 1.81 0.88 6.41
C LEU A 162 0.55 0.38 7.13
N LEU A 163 0.68 -0.70 7.92
CA LEU A 163 -0.43 -1.29 8.66
C LEU A 163 -1.01 -0.32 9.69
N THR A 164 -0.15 0.43 10.38
CA THR A 164 -0.57 1.46 11.34
C THR A 164 -1.34 2.58 10.66
N ALA A 165 -0.85 3.09 9.52
CA ALA A 165 -1.50 4.14 8.77
C ALA A 165 -2.87 3.69 8.23
N SER A 166 -2.94 2.49 7.66
CA SER A 166 -4.19 1.88 7.20
C SER A 166 -5.21 1.72 8.33
N THR A 167 -4.78 1.17 9.47
CA THR A 167 -5.63 0.99 10.66
C THR A 167 -6.16 2.32 11.19
N ARG A 168 -5.32 3.35 11.30
CA ARG A 168 -5.71 4.66 11.87
C ARG A 168 -6.62 5.48 10.96
N THR A 169 -6.48 5.32 9.66
CA THR A 169 -7.27 6.08 8.67
C THR A 169 -8.51 5.34 8.20
N GLY A 170 -8.58 4.03 8.39
CA GLY A 170 -9.62 3.17 7.82
C GLY A 170 -9.47 2.96 6.31
N ASN A 171 -8.34 3.36 5.72
CA ASN A 171 -8.07 3.26 4.29
C ASN A 171 -7.29 1.98 3.94
N PRO A 172 -7.49 1.42 2.74
CA PRO A 172 -6.76 0.24 2.29
C PRO A 172 -5.29 0.56 1.94
N ILE A 173 -4.46 -0.48 1.99
CA ILE A 173 -3.12 -0.50 1.43
C ILE A 173 -3.22 -0.98 -0.01
N ILE A 174 -2.75 -0.12 -0.92
CA ILE A 174 -2.65 -0.40 -2.35
C ILE A 174 -1.23 -0.83 -2.64
N ASN A 175 -1.09 -1.86 -3.46
CA ASN A 175 0.19 -2.25 -4.02
C ASN A 175 0.13 -2.07 -5.53
N HIS A 176 1.12 -1.37 -6.07
CA HIS A 176 1.23 -1.04 -7.46
C HIS A 176 2.59 -1.48 -8.01
N TYR A 177 2.60 -1.91 -9.28
CA TYR A 177 3.80 -2.27 -9.99
C TYR A 177 4.16 -1.15 -10.99
N ASN A 178 5.11 -0.29 -10.61
CA ASN A 178 5.71 0.76 -11.45
C ASN A 178 6.70 0.23 -12.49
N GLY A 179 6.73 -1.09 -12.74
CA GLY A 179 7.48 -1.61 -13.87
C GLY A 179 6.97 -0.99 -15.16
N VAL A 180 7.79 -0.11 -15.73
CA VAL A 180 7.84 0.10 -17.17
C VAL A 180 8.09 -1.30 -17.72
N GLY A 181 7.02 -1.97 -18.15
CA GLY A 181 7.17 -3.09 -19.03
C GLY A 181 7.95 -2.55 -20.21
N ASP A 182 9.20 -2.99 -20.40
CA ASP A 182 9.71 -3.08 -21.76
C ASP A 182 8.59 -3.74 -22.56
N ASP A 183 8.09 -3.04 -23.58
CA ASP A 183 7.01 -3.46 -24.48
C ASP A 183 7.19 -4.92 -24.92
N SER A 184 6.75 -5.85 -24.09
CA SER A 184 6.77 -7.27 -24.32
C SER A 184 5.41 -7.77 -23.85
N GLY A 185 4.49 -7.70 -24.80
CA GLY A 185 3.09 -8.00 -24.61
C GLY A 185 2.87 -9.32 -23.88
N TRP A 186 1.98 -9.26 -22.90
CA TRP A 186 1.24 -10.38 -22.36
C TRP A 186 -0.23 -9.98 -22.33
#